data_AF-A0A8C4QG16-F1
#
_entry.id   AF-A0A8C4QG16-F1
#
_cell.length_a   1.000
_cell.length_b   1.000
_cell.length_c   1.000
_cell.angle_alpha   90.00
_cell.angle_beta   90.00
_cell.angle_gamma   90.00
#
_symmetry.space_group_name_H-M   'P 1'
#
loop_
_entity.id
_entity.type
_entity.pdbx_description
1 polymer ?
#
loop_
_entity_poly.entity_id
_entity_poly.type
_entity_poly.pdbx_seq_one_letter_code
_entity_poly.pdbx_strand_id
1 'polypeptide(L)'
;MFFPLPPQDYNSMGKFLNRILGMEVSQQNSLFQYFSDTLAAVIRQAKRTGRYDMGILDLGSGTERVRRINYQKFESSSTGLIELHTVLVERGVSWDEAMDRWAELCGTEESFYISQQARNGKRTAILVQETSARRRLFSIHRPNTGIQPRPENIQDICAKYRKVTSEEARPHWEDQFNASKDLCSHAYWRGRCRRACLGLPCDIGLRNRTFYVLGGSVLRSWGRVEAVMASRSGGSLKVQVVRLRTEDDQRIVGLVIPENCVPALVASFLQECQSQP
;
A
#
# COMPACT_ATOMS: atom_id res chain seq x y z
N MET A 1 1.76 19.40 52.93
CA MET A 1 0.69 18.40 52.76
C MET A 1 0.80 17.87 51.34
N PHE A 2 1.45 16.72 51.17
CA PHE A 2 1.53 16.03 49.88
C PHE A 2 0.21 15.33 49.63
N PHE A 3 -0.54 15.75 48.62
CA PHE A 3 -1.66 14.96 48.11
C PHE A 3 -1.08 13.87 47.19
N PRO A 4 -1.32 12.58 47.46
CA PRO A 4 -0.97 11.53 46.52
C PRO A 4 -1.93 11.64 45.33
N LEU A 5 -1.38 11.76 44.12
CA LEU A 5 -2.15 11.62 42.89
C LEU A 5 -2.68 10.17 42.82
N PRO A 6 -3.98 9.94 42.59
CA PRO A 6 -4.51 8.59 42.45
C PRO A 6 -4.00 7.96 41.14
N PRO A 7 -3.63 6.66 41.14
CA PRO A 7 -3.28 5.94 39.92
C PRO A 7 -4.57 5.59 39.14
N GLN A 8 -4.47 5.57 37.81
CA GLN A 8 -5.50 5.13 36.81
C GLN A 8 -6.36 6.20 36.10
N ASP A 9 -5.72 7.15 35.40
CA ASP A 9 -6.37 7.83 34.26
C ASP A 9 -5.53 7.75 32.96
N TYR A 10 -4.54 6.84 32.91
CA TYR A 10 -3.64 6.66 31.76
C TYR A 10 -4.32 6.16 30.47
N ASN A 11 -5.61 5.82 30.52
CA ASN A 11 -6.30 5.07 29.46
C ASN A 11 -7.60 5.70 28.93
N SER A 12 -7.89 6.96 29.24
CA SER A 12 -9.09 7.61 28.68
C SER A 12 -8.73 8.67 27.64
N MET A 13 -8.16 8.19 26.51
CA MET A 13 -7.94 8.99 25.30
C MET A 13 -9.19 9.81 24.94
N GLY A 14 -10.39 9.24 25.11
CA GLY A 14 -11.65 9.96 24.93
C GLY A 14 -11.84 11.17 25.86
N LYS A 15 -11.51 11.07 27.16
CA LYS A 15 -11.60 12.20 28.10
C LYS A 15 -10.57 13.28 27.77
N PHE A 16 -9.36 12.90 27.36
CA PHE A 16 -8.31 13.82 26.94
C PHE A 16 -8.71 14.59 25.67
N LEU A 17 -9.17 13.88 24.63
CA LEU A 17 -9.67 14.49 23.39
C LEU A 17 -10.82 15.45 23.66
N ASN A 18 -11.77 15.06 24.53
CA ASN A 18 -12.90 15.92 24.90
C ASN A 18 -12.47 17.17 25.68
N ARG A 19 -11.37 17.13 26.44
CA ARG A 19 -10.82 18.30 27.15
C ARG A 19 -10.07 19.25 26.21
N ILE A 20 -9.41 18.73 25.18
CA ILE A 20 -8.70 19.55 24.17
C ILE A 20 -9.67 20.41 23.36
N LEU A 21 -10.91 19.95 23.15
CA LEU A 21 -11.94 20.72 22.44
C LEU A 21 -12.27 22.08 23.11
N GLY A 22 -11.96 22.24 24.40
CA GLY A 22 -12.14 23.49 25.14
C GLY A 22 -10.98 24.49 24.99
N MET A 23 -9.90 24.14 24.28
CA MET A 23 -8.74 25.01 24.08
C MET A 23 -8.89 25.88 22.82
N GLU A 24 -8.05 26.91 22.69
CA GLU A 24 -8.01 27.72 21.47
C GLU A 24 -7.53 26.88 20.26
N VAL A 25 -8.14 27.09 19.09
CA VAL A 25 -7.87 26.31 17.87
C VAL A 25 -6.38 26.28 17.49
N SER A 26 -5.67 27.39 17.67
CA SER A 26 -4.23 27.50 17.42
C SER A 26 -3.40 26.53 18.31
N GLN A 27 -3.79 26.40 19.58
CA GLN A 27 -3.17 25.51 20.55
C GLN A 27 -3.56 24.05 20.30
N GLN A 28 -4.82 23.78 19.93
CA GLN A 28 -5.27 22.45 19.52
C GLN A 28 -4.44 21.95 18.33
N ASN A 29 -4.32 22.76 17.28
CA ASN A 29 -3.55 22.42 16.08
C ASN A 29 -2.07 22.18 16.40
N SER A 30 -1.48 23.01 17.26
CA SER A 30 -0.09 22.85 17.69
C SER A 30 0.13 21.54 18.46
N LEU A 31 -0.81 21.18 19.35
CA LEU A 31 -0.76 19.94 20.11
C LEU A 31 -0.95 18.70 19.21
N PHE A 32 -1.90 18.75 18.27
CA PHE A 32 -2.11 17.69 17.28
C PHE A 32 -0.91 17.53 16.35
N GLN A 33 -0.28 18.63 15.95
CA GLN A 33 0.93 18.61 15.13
C GLN A 33 2.08 17.95 15.90
N TYR A 34 2.33 18.37 17.15
CA TYR A 34 3.35 17.77 18.02
C TYR A 34 3.11 16.28 18.26
N PHE A 35 1.87 15.88 18.52
CA PHE A 35 1.49 14.48 18.66
C PHE A 35 1.75 13.70 17.36
N SER A 36 1.33 14.24 16.22
CA SER A 36 1.52 13.61 14.90
C SER A 36 3.00 13.44 14.56
N ASP A 37 3.81 14.45 14.86
CA ASP A 37 5.25 14.42 14.63
C ASP A 37 5.96 13.42 15.55
N THR A 38 5.54 13.37 16.82
CA THR A 38 6.04 12.39 17.81
C THR A 38 5.64 10.98 17.40
N LEU A 39 4.38 10.75 17.04
CA LEU A 39 3.90 9.46 16.54
C LEU A 39 4.67 9.04 15.29
N ALA A 40 4.88 9.97 14.34
CA ALA A 40 5.68 9.70 13.16
C ALA A 40 7.13 9.37 13.51
N ALA A 41 7.73 10.02 14.52
CA ALA A 41 9.07 9.71 15.01
C ALA A 41 9.16 8.33 15.66
N VAL A 42 8.18 7.95 16.50
CA VAL A 42 8.07 6.63 17.13
C VAL A 42 7.88 5.54 16.08
N ILE A 43 6.99 5.74 15.10
CA ILE A 43 6.81 4.82 13.97
C ILE A 43 8.11 4.71 13.16
N ARG A 44 8.78 5.83 12.85
CA ARG A 44 10.09 5.81 12.17
C ARG A 44 11.14 5.05 12.97
N GLN A 45 11.14 5.14 14.30
CA GLN A 45 12.04 4.41 15.17
C GLN A 45 11.72 2.91 15.15
N ALA A 46 10.45 2.53 15.36
CA ALA A 46 10.01 1.14 15.30
C ALA A 46 10.29 0.49 13.93
N LYS A 47 10.06 1.23 12.83
CA LYS A 47 10.39 0.79 11.45
C LYS A 47 11.89 0.67 11.20
N ARG A 48 12.74 1.43 11.90
CA ARG A 48 14.20 1.32 11.82
C ARG A 48 14.71 0.15 12.65
N THR A 49 14.15 -0.07 13.83
CA THR A 49 14.54 -1.16 14.74
C THR A 49 13.89 -2.50 14.40
N GLY A 50 13.07 -2.57 13.35
CA GLY A 50 12.38 -3.80 12.93
C GLY A 50 11.25 -4.25 13.86
N ARG A 51 10.90 -3.46 14.89
CA ARG A 51 9.83 -3.77 15.85
C ARG A 51 8.43 -3.30 15.41
N TYR A 52 8.32 -2.81 14.18
CA TYR A 52 7.04 -2.37 13.63
C TYR A 52 6.36 -3.55 12.94
N ASP A 53 5.29 -4.05 13.54
CA ASP A 53 4.42 -5.03 12.90
C ASP A 53 3.68 -4.37 11.73
N MET A 54 4.00 -4.82 10.52
CA MET A 54 3.37 -4.35 9.28
C MET A 54 2.01 -5.04 9.05
N GLY A 55 1.64 -5.99 9.91
CA GLY A 55 0.48 -6.84 9.76
C GLY A 55 0.63 -7.81 8.58
N ILE A 56 -0.42 -8.63 8.39
CA ILE A 56 -0.53 -9.51 7.24
C ILE A 56 -0.90 -8.67 6.01
N LEU A 57 -0.16 -8.86 4.92
CA LEU A 57 -0.50 -8.28 3.62
C LEU A 57 -1.47 -9.21 2.89
N ASP A 58 -2.68 -8.73 2.61
CA ASP A 58 -3.63 -9.44 1.77
C ASP A 58 -3.58 -8.89 0.33
N LEU A 59 -3.33 -9.76 -0.65
CA LEU A 59 -3.31 -9.42 -2.09
C LEU A 59 -4.41 -10.19 -2.83
N GLY A 60 -5.17 -9.53 -3.70
CA GLY A 60 -6.24 -10.19 -4.47
C GLY A 60 -7.52 -10.48 -3.68
N SER A 61 -7.65 -9.96 -2.46
CA SER A 61 -8.92 -9.96 -1.71
C SER A 61 -9.84 -8.77 -2.07
N GLY A 62 -9.31 -7.79 -2.79
CA GLY A 62 -10.03 -6.57 -3.21
C GLY A 62 -10.21 -6.50 -4.72
N THR A 63 -10.06 -5.30 -5.29
CA THR A 63 -10.10 -5.05 -6.74
C THR A 63 -8.78 -5.32 -7.45
N GLU A 64 -7.78 -5.83 -6.73
CA GLU A 64 -6.44 -6.08 -7.25
C GLU A 64 -6.41 -7.40 -8.03
N ARG A 65 -5.83 -7.38 -9.22
CA ARG A 65 -5.57 -8.57 -10.03
C ARG A 65 -4.20 -9.12 -9.70
N VAL A 66 -4.12 -10.39 -9.33
CA VAL A 66 -2.85 -11.03 -8.93
C VAL A 66 -2.54 -12.18 -9.88
N ARG A 67 -1.46 -12.04 -10.64
CA ARG A 67 -0.98 -13.06 -11.57
C ARG A 67 0.36 -13.62 -11.12
N ARG A 68 0.51 -14.93 -11.12
CA ARG A 68 1.82 -15.57 -10.91
C ARG A 68 2.59 -15.56 -12.24
N ILE A 69 3.70 -14.82 -12.28
CA ILE A 69 4.53 -14.67 -13.48
C ILE A 69 5.75 -15.59 -13.48
N ASN A 70 6.19 -16.06 -12.31
CA ASN A 70 7.24 -17.07 -12.19
C ASN A 70 6.99 -17.95 -10.96
N TYR A 71 7.44 -19.19 -11.02
CA TYR A 71 7.34 -20.17 -9.96
C TYR A 71 8.58 -21.07 -9.97
N GLN A 72 9.26 -21.16 -8.84
CA GLN A 72 10.41 -22.03 -8.64
C GLN A 72 10.20 -22.90 -7.40
N LYS A 73 10.58 -24.16 -7.51
CA LYS A 73 10.44 -25.18 -6.46
C LYS A 73 11.84 -25.65 -6.06
N PHE A 74 12.11 -25.67 -4.76
CA PHE A 74 13.34 -26.21 -4.19
C PHE A 74 12.96 -27.27 -3.17
N GLU A 75 13.43 -28.49 -3.38
CA GLU A 75 13.10 -29.62 -2.51
C GLU A 75 14.41 -30.25 -2.02
N SER A 76 14.52 -30.40 -0.71
CA SER A 76 15.63 -31.10 -0.06
C SER A 76 15.12 -31.74 1.22
N SER A 77 15.75 -32.86 1.59
CA SER A 77 15.38 -33.64 2.78
C SER A 77 15.56 -32.85 4.09
N SER A 78 16.50 -31.89 4.12
CA SER A 78 16.77 -31.03 5.28
C SER A 78 15.75 -29.89 5.43
N THR A 79 15.45 -29.20 4.33
CA THR A 79 14.60 -27.99 4.34
C THR A 79 13.13 -28.25 4.05
N GLY A 80 12.82 -29.44 3.53
CA GLY A 80 11.53 -29.73 2.91
C GLY A 80 11.34 -28.94 1.61
N LEU A 81 10.08 -28.88 1.18
CA LEU A 81 9.63 -28.15 0.01
C LEU A 81 9.61 -26.64 0.29
N ILE A 82 10.41 -25.87 -0.45
CA ILE A 82 10.37 -24.41 -0.51
C ILE A 82 9.89 -23.97 -1.88
N GLU A 83 8.99 -23.00 -1.90
CA GLU A 83 8.39 -22.47 -3.12
C GLU A 83 8.66 -20.97 -3.22
N LEU A 84 9.16 -20.51 -4.37
CA LEU A 84 9.32 -19.09 -4.65
C LEU A 84 8.38 -18.69 -5.77
N HIS A 85 7.38 -17.89 -5.42
CA HIS A 85 6.43 -17.30 -6.36
C HIS A 85 6.85 -15.87 -6.68
N THR A 86 6.93 -15.53 -7.96
CA THR A 86 6.96 -14.14 -8.39
C THR A 86 5.57 -13.78 -8.87
N VAL A 87 4.92 -12.83 -8.20
CA VAL A 87 3.56 -12.41 -8.50
C VAL A 87 3.55 -10.96 -8.95
N LEU A 88 2.81 -10.69 -10.02
CA LEU A 88 2.50 -9.35 -10.49
C LEU A 88 1.11 -8.98 -9.96
N VAL A 89 1.07 -7.94 -9.14
CA VAL A 89 -0.16 -7.35 -8.63
C VAL A 89 -0.45 -6.12 -9.47
N GLU A 90 -1.55 -6.17 -10.20
CA GLU A 90 -2.09 -5.04 -10.96
C GLU A 90 -3.28 -4.45 -10.20
N ARG A 91 -3.20 -3.16 -9.94
CA ARG A 91 -4.25 -2.39 -9.25
C ARG A 91 -4.83 -1.39 -10.21
N GLY A 92 -5.53 -0.38 -9.70
CA GLY A 92 -6.11 0.63 -10.57
C GLY A 92 -7.44 0.18 -11.16
N VAL A 93 -8.03 1.09 -11.93
CA VAL A 93 -9.31 0.87 -12.61
C VAL A 93 -9.11 1.39 -14.02
N SER A 94 -9.27 0.52 -15.01
CA SER A 94 -9.22 0.90 -16.43
C SER A 94 -10.38 1.84 -16.79
N TRP A 95 -10.31 2.47 -17.96
CA TRP A 95 -11.40 3.35 -18.39
C TRP A 95 -12.70 2.57 -18.56
N ASP A 96 -12.65 1.40 -19.18
CA ASP A 96 -13.83 0.55 -19.38
C ASP A 96 -14.45 0.14 -18.04
N GLU A 97 -13.63 -0.35 -17.10
CA GLU A 97 -14.09 -0.68 -15.75
C GLU A 97 -14.61 0.52 -14.94
N ALA A 98 -14.14 1.74 -15.25
CA ALA A 98 -14.66 2.96 -14.64
C ALA A 98 -16.01 3.34 -15.26
N MET A 99 -16.18 3.13 -16.56
CA MET A 99 -17.43 3.38 -17.28
C MET A 99 -18.52 2.38 -16.88
N ASP A 100 -18.19 1.10 -16.72
CA ASP A 100 -19.12 0.08 -16.23
C ASP A 100 -19.66 0.47 -14.85
N ARG A 101 -18.75 0.87 -13.94
CA ARG A 101 -19.14 1.38 -12.61
C ARG A 101 -19.98 2.64 -12.71
N TRP A 102 -19.59 3.58 -13.56
CA TRP A 102 -20.32 4.83 -13.76
C TRP A 102 -21.75 4.60 -14.26
N ALA A 103 -21.97 3.60 -15.11
CA ALA A 103 -23.28 3.23 -15.62
C ALA A 103 -24.24 2.70 -14.52
N GLU A 104 -23.69 2.19 -13.41
CA GLU A 104 -24.46 1.70 -12.26
C GLU A 104 -24.77 2.81 -11.24
N LEU A 105 -24.19 4.01 -11.38
CA LEU A 105 -24.36 5.11 -10.43
C LEU A 105 -25.73 5.77 -10.60
N CYS A 106 -26.39 6.06 -9.48
CA CYS A 106 -27.73 6.66 -9.45
C CYS A 106 -27.78 7.97 -8.65
N GLY A 107 -26.77 8.24 -7.84
CA GLY A 107 -26.69 9.37 -6.92
C GLY A 107 -26.31 10.68 -7.60
N THR A 108 -26.83 11.79 -7.08
CA THR A 108 -26.63 13.12 -7.67
C THR A 108 -25.17 13.58 -7.63
N GLU A 109 -24.40 13.14 -6.64
CA GLU A 109 -22.98 13.48 -6.47
C GLU A 109 -22.04 12.39 -7.03
N GLU A 110 -22.60 11.32 -7.59
CA GLU A 110 -21.83 10.23 -8.16
C GLU A 110 -21.47 10.56 -9.61
N SER A 111 -20.18 10.75 -9.89
CA SER A 111 -19.70 11.09 -11.24
C SER A 111 -18.17 11.09 -11.28
N PHE A 112 -17.63 11.39 -12.45
CA PHE A 112 -16.25 11.78 -12.62
C PHE A 112 -15.98 13.20 -12.09
N TYR A 113 -14.80 13.38 -11.54
CA TYR A 113 -14.28 14.64 -11.03
C TYR A 113 -12.83 14.84 -11.47
N ILE A 114 -12.45 16.09 -11.75
CA ILE A 114 -11.09 16.49 -12.10
C ILE A 114 -10.54 17.46 -11.06
N SER A 115 -9.26 17.33 -10.71
CA SER A 115 -8.61 18.24 -9.76
C SER A 115 -8.62 19.68 -10.28
N GLN A 116 -9.00 20.62 -9.42
CA GLN A 116 -9.03 22.04 -9.76
C GLN A 116 -7.61 22.57 -10.04
N GLN A 117 -6.63 22.09 -9.27
CA GLN A 117 -5.22 22.42 -9.45
C GLN A 117 -4.58 21.46 -10.46
N ALA A 118 -3.86 22.04 -11.43
CA ALA A 118 -2.98 21.29 -12.31
C ALA A 118 -1.58 21.15 -11.68
N ARG A 119 -0.92 20.02 -11.92
CA ARG A 119 0.45 19.75 -11.51
C ARG A 119 1.24 19.31 -12.73
N ASN A 120 2.26 20.10 -13.09
CA ASN A 120 3.07 19.85 -14.29
C ASN A 120 2.21 19.70 -15.56
N GLY A 121 1.23 20.59 -15.74
CA GLY A 121 0.29 20.56 -16.89
C GLY A 121 -0.75 19.44 -16.83
N LYS A 122 -0.70 18.53 -15.85
CA LYS A 122 -1.61 17.40 -15.70
C LYS A 122 -2.64 17.65 -14.61
N ARG A 123 -3.83 17.05 -14.74
CA ARG A 123 -4.88 17.03 -13.71
C ARG A 123 -5.18 15.60 -13.29
N THR A 124 -5.66 15.44 -12.06
CA THR A 124 -6.09 14.13 -11.52
C THR A 124 -7.56 13.92 -11.85
N ALA A 125 -7.88 12.83 -12.55
CA ALA A 125 -9.26 12.36 -12.69
C ALA A 125 -9.57 11.30 -11.63
N ILE A 126 -10.77 11.37 -11.05
CA ILE A 126 -11.30 10.41 -10.08
C ILE A 126 -12.78 10.10 -10.40
N LEU A 127 -13.24 8.92 -10.00
CA LEU A 127 -14.65 8.54 -10.04
C LEU A 127 -15.13 8.42 -8.59
N VAL A 128 -16.23 9.09 -8.28
CA VAL A 128 -16.78 9.21 -6.94
C VAL A 128 -18.07 8.41 -6.88
N GLN A 129 -18.14 7.49 -5.91
CA GLN A 129 -19.29 6.61 -5.69
C GLN A 129 -19.71 6.67 -4.21
N GLU A 130 -21.00 6.82 -3.96
CA GLU A 130 -21.58 6.90 -2.62
C GLU A 130 -21.53 5.53 -1.94
N THR A 131 -20.94 5.48 -0.74
CA THR A 131 -20.82 4.24 0.04
C THR A 131 -21.83 4.19 1.19
N SER A 132 -22.30 5.35 1.66
CA SER A 132 -23.28 5.41 2.74
C SER A 132 -24.14 6.66 2.63
N ALA A 133 -25.38 6.48 2.16
CA ALA A 133 -26.39 7.54 2.08
C ALA A 133 -26.63 8.25 3.43
N ARG A 134 -26.66 7.47 4.53
CA ARG A 134 -26.91 8.01 5.88
C ARG A 134 -25.79 8.94 6.37
N ARG A 135 -24.54 8.66 6.00
CA ARG A 135 -23.36 9.44 6.43
C ARG A 135 -22.83 10.38 5.35
N ARG A 136 -23.41 10.36 4.14
CA ARG A 136 -22.96 11.08 2.94
C ARG A 136 -21.45 10.91 2.71
N LEU A 137 -21.01 9.66 2.78
CA LEU A 137 -19.62 9.26 2.58
C LEU A 137 -19.44 8.63 1.21
N PHE A 138 -18.34 8.99 0.55
CA PHE A 138 -18.05 8.62 -0.82
C PHE A 138 -16.69 7.93 -0.92
N SER A 139 -16.67 6.83 -1.67
CA SER A 139 -15.47 6.14 -2.10
C SER A 139 -14.91 6.79 -3.37
N ILE A 140 -13.58 6.83 -3.45
CA ILE A 140 -12.85 7.43 -4.57
C ILE A 140 -12.14 6.33 -5.33
N HIS A 141 -12.45 6.20 -6.61
CA HIS A 141 -11.77 5.30 -7.54
C HIS A 141 -10.72 6.08 -8.32
N ARG A 142 -9.52 5.50 -8.43
CA ARG A 142 -8.38 6.10 -9.13
C ARG A 142 -7.84 5.17 -10.20
N PRO A 143 -7.35 5.71 -11.33
CA PRO A 143 -6.78 4.90 -12.41
C PRO A 143 -5.58 4.06 -11.98
N ASN A 144 -4.73 4.56 -11.07
CA ASN A 144 -3.47 3.88 -10.72
C ASN A 144 -3.53 3.01 -9.46
N THR A 145 -4.34 3.36 -8.46
CA THR A 145 -4.38 2.65 -7.16
C THR A 145 -5.70 1.93 -6.90
N GLY A 146 -6.72 2.15 -7.72
CA GLY A 146 -8.05 1.58 -7.51
C GLY A 146 -8.82 2.34 -6.44
N ILE A 147 -9.56 1.60 -5.61
CA ILE A 147 -10.43 2.16 -4.58
C ILE A 147 -9.59 2.72 -3.43
N GLN A 148 -9.84 3.96 -3.06
CA GLN A 148 -9.26 4.58 -1.89
C GLN A 148 -9.90 4.00 -0.61
N PRO A 149 -9.11 3.45 0.34
CA PRO A 149 -9.66 2.77 1.52
C PRO A 149 -10.44 3.70 2.46
N ARG A 150 -10.06 4.98 2.51
CA ARG A 150 -10.70 5.98 3.35
C ARG A 150 -11.74 6.73 2.53
N PRO A 151 -13.04 6.58 2.85
CA PRO A 151 -14.06 7.40 2.22
C PRO A 151 -13.93 8.87 2.68
N GLU A 152 -14.31 9.79 1.80
CA GLU A 152 -14.33 11.24 2.04
C GLU A 152 -15.78 11.74 1.98
N ASN A 153 -16.06 12.88 2.64
CA ASN A 153 -17.33 13.55 2.44
C ASN A 153 -17.29 14.37 1.14
N ILE A 154 -18.46 14.73 0.61
CA ILE A 154 -18.54 15.47 -0.65
C ILE A 154 -17.90 16.86 -0.58
N GLN A 155 -17.89 17.52 0.60
CA GLN A 155 -17.34 18.86 0.75
C GLN A 155 -15.81 18.85 0.55
N ASP A 156 -15.11 17.87 1.13
CA ASP A 156 -13.66 17.69 1.00
C ASP A 156 -13.26 17.33 -0.44
N ILE A 157 -14.12 16.59 -1.14
CA ILE A 157 -13.95 16.26 -2.56
C ILE A 157 -14.11 17.53 -3.40
N CYS A 158 -15.22 18.25 -3.23
CA CYS A 158 -15.51 19.47 -3.99
C CYS A 158 -14.54 20.62 -3.67
N ALA A 159 -13.87 20.62 -2.52
CA ALA A 159 -12.80 21.57 -2.22
C ALA A 159 -11.56 21.39 -3.11
N LYS A 160 -11.31 20.17 -3.60
CA LYS A 160 -10.11 19.82 -4.37
C LYS A 160 -10.39 19.53 -5.84
N TYR A 161 -11.61 19.08 -6.14
CA TYR A 161 -12.03 18.61 -7.45
C TYR A 161 -13.30 19.32 -7.92
N ARG A 162 -13.52 19.31 -9.23
CA ARG A 162 -14.74 19.78 -9.88
C ARG A 162 -15.41 18.60 -10.58
N LYS A 163 -16.73 18.49 -10.45
CA LYS A 163 -17.53 17.48 -11.17
C LYS A 163 -17.48 17.74 -12.67
N VAL A 164 -17.29 16.69 -13.46
CA VAL A 164 -17.15 16.77 -14.93
C VAL A 164 -17.87 15.62 -15.63
N THR A 165 -18.00 15.72 -16.96
CA THR A 165 -18.51 14.64 -17.80
C THR A 165 -17.46 13.54 -17.99
N SER A 166 -17.90 12.35 -18.41
CA SER A 166 -17.00 11.24 -18.76
C SER A 166 -16.04 11.62 -19.90
N GLU A 167 -16.51 12.39 -20.88
CA GLU A 167 -15.70 12.88 -22.01
C GLU A 167 -14.53 13.78 -21.56
N GLU A 168 -14.77 14.70 -20.62
CA GLU A 168 -13.72 15.57 -20.07
C GLU A 168 -12.74 14.77 -19.18
N ALA A 169 -13.23 13.76 -18.46
CA ALA A 169 -12.42 12.94 -17.56
C ALA A 169 -11.51 11.93 -18.29
N ARG A 170 -11.98 11.37 -19.40
CA ARG A 170 -11.31 10.30 -20.15
C ARG A 170 -9.83 10.54 -20.43
N PRO A 171 -9.40 11.65 -21.08
CA PRO A 171 -7.99 11.83 -21.43
C PRO A 171 -7.08 11.86 -20.19
N HIS A 172 -7.55 12.44 -19.08
CA HIS A 172 -6.80 12.48 -17.83
C HIS A 172 -6.73 11.10 -17.14
N TRP A 173 -7.82 10.33 -17.22
CA TRP A 173 -7.89 8.99 -16.67
C TRP A 173 -6.96 8.05 -17.41
N GLU A 174 -7.06 7.99 -18.74
CA GLU A 174 -6.26 7.12 -19.60
C GLU A 174 -4.76 7.49 -19.55
N ASP A 175 -4.39 8.79 -19.58
CA ASP A 175 -2.98 9.21 -19.44
C ASP A 175 -2.39 8.71 -18.12
N GLN A 176 -3.10 8.90 -17.00
CA GLN A 176 -2.63 8.46 -15.70
C GLN A 176 -2.60 6.92 -15.60
N PHE A 177 -3.62 6.23 -16.12
CA PHE A 177 -3.71 4.77 -16.11
C PHE A 177 -2.55 4.13 -16.87
N ASN A 178 -2.28 4.64 -18.08
CA ASN A 178 -1.20 4.16 -18.94
C ASN A 178 0.17 4.47 -18.34
N ALA A 179 0.40 5.70 -17.90
CA ALA A 179 1.67 6.08 -17.30
C ALA A 179 1.95 5.29 -16.02
N SER A 180 0.94 5.08 -15.17
CA SER A 180 1.12 4.42 -13.86
C SER A 180 1.52 2.94 -13.95
N LYS A 181 1.50 2.33 -15.14
CA LYS A 181 2.02 0.98 -15.34
C LYS A 181 3.49 0.87 -14.91
N ASP A 182 4.32 1.83 -15.35
CA ASP A 182 5.77 1.78 -15.21
C ASP A 182 6.36 3.09 -14.65
N LEU A 183 5.58 4.18 -14.66
CA LEU A 183 5.99 5.51 -14.21
C LEU A 183 5.44 5.82 -12.82
N CYS A 184 6.34 5.98 -11.84
CA CYS A 184 5.93 6.34 -10.49
C CYS A 184 5.25 7.71 -10.43
N SER A 185 4.37 7.91 -9.45
CA SER A 185 3.65 9.17 -9.22
C SER A 185 4.58 10.38 -9.09
N HIS A 186 5.80 10.20 -8.55
CA HIS A 186 6.76 11.30 -8.47
C HIS A 186 7.18 11.80 -9.85
N ALA A 187 7.56 10.88 -10.74
CA ALA A 187 7.96 11.23 -12.08
C ALA A 187 6.77 11.72 -12.91
N TYR A 188 5.60 11.09 -12.76
CA TYR A 188 4.37 11.53 -13.45
C TYR A 188 3.96 12.96 -13.08
N TRP A 189 3.91 13.30 -11.78
CA TRP A 189 3.45 14.62 -11.31
C TRP A 189 4.51 15.70 -11.28
N ARG A 190 5.80 15.36 -11.11
CA ARG A 190 6.89 16.34 -10.96
C ARG A 190 7.90 16.31 -12.12
N GLY A 191 7.75 15.39 -13.06
CA GLY A 191 8.73 15.15 -14.14
C GLY A 191 10.00 14.41 -13.70
N ARG A 192 10.25 14.25 -12.39
CA ARG A 192 11.45 13.61 -11.85
C ARG A 192 11.17 12.83 -10.57
N CYS A 193 11.81 11.67 -10.44
CA CYS A 193 11.82 10.88 -9.21
C CYS A 193 13.24 10.79 -8.66
N ARG A 194 13.46 11.27 -7.43
CA ARG A 194 14.79 11.26 -6.79
C ARG A 194 15.40 9.86 -6.72
N ARG A 195 14.59 8.83 -6.47
CA ARG A 195 15.05 7.43 -6.44
C ARG A 195 15.44 6.94 -7.82
N ALA A 196 14.59 7.17 -8.82
CA ALA A 196 14.89 6.79 -10.20
C ALA A 196 16.15 7.49 -10.74
N CYS A 197 16.36 8.77 -10.42
CA CYS A 197 17.59 9.50 -10.79
C CYS A 197 18.86 8.92 -10.17
N LEU A 198 18.75 8.19 -9.05
CA LEU A 198 19.86 7.48 -8.41
C LEU A 198 19.97 6.02 -8.88
N GLY A 199 19.22 5.63 -9.92
CA GLY A 199 19.15 4.24 -10.39
C GLY A 199 18.42 3.29 -9.43
N LEU A 200 17.70 3.81 -8.44
CA LEU A 200 16.96 3.01 -7.47
C LEU A 200 15.49 2.84 -7.89
N PRO A 201 14.91 1.64 -7.71
CA PRO A 201 13.50 1.39 -8.04
C PRO A 201 12.56 2.25 -7.16
N CYS A 202 11.41 2.60 -7.73
CA CYS A 202 10.37 3.39 -7.07
C CYS A 202 8.97 2.94 -7.48
N ASP A 203 8.29 2.26 -6.56
CA ASP A 203 6.97 1.68 -6.86
C ASP A 203 5.81 2.58 -6.42
N ILE A 204 6.11 3.83 -6.07
CA ILE A 204 5.14 4.74 -5.46
C ILE A 204 4.11 5.16 -6.50
N GLY A 205 2.88 4.73 -6.27
CA GLY A 205 1.74 5.01 -7.15
C GLY A 205 1.76 4.22 -8.46
N LEU A 206 2.64 3.22 -8.58
CA LEU A 206 2.58 2.26 -9.67
C LEU A 206 1.34 1.38 -9.53
N ARG A 207 0.75 1.11 -10.68
CA ARG A 207 -0.37 0.22 -10.87
C ARG A 207 0.08 -1.23 -10.83
N ASN A 208 1.23 -1.51 -11.42
CA ASN A 208 1.87 -2.82 -11.42
C ASN A 208 2.94 -2.88 -10.35
N ARG A 209 2.85 -3.90 -9.49
CA ARG A 209 3.87 -4.17 -8.46
C ARG A 209 4.23 -5.64 -8.46
N THR A 210 5.52 -5.90 -8.50
CA THR A 210 6.04 -7.26 -8.39
C THR A 210 6.31 -7.59 -6.93
N PHE A 211 5.84 -8.75 -6.48
CA PHE A 211 6.17 -9.29 -5.18
C PHE A 211 6.84 -10.65 -5.34
N TYR A 212 7.84 -10.90 -4.50
CA TYR A 212 8.50 -12.19 -4.39
C TYR A 212 8.02 -12.84 -3.11
N VAL A 213 7.37 -13.99 -3.22
CA VAL A 213 6.68 -14.66 -2.12
C VAL A 213 7.30 -16.02 -1.90
N LEU A 214 7.92 -16.21 -0.72
CA LEU A 214 8.49 -17.48 -0.31
C LEU A 214 7.45 -18.28 0.48
N GLY A 215 7.03 -19.42 -0.05
CA GLY A 215 6.06 -20.35 0.52
C GLY A 215 6.68 -21.71 0.83
N GLY A 216 5.82 -22.66 1.21
CA GLY A 216 6.21 -24.01 1.61
C GLY A 216 6.72 -24.09 3.06
N SER A 217 7.74 -24.91 3.28
CA SER A 217 8.35 -25.24 4.59
C SER A 217 9.28 -24.15 5.11
N VAL A 218 8.89 -22.88 4.98
CA VAL A 218 9.76 -21.72 5.26
C VAL A 218 10.35 -21.72 6.67
N LEU A 219 9.59 -22.21 7.65
CA LEU A 219 10.05 -22.32 9.04
C LEU A 219 11.28 -23.24 9.19
N ARG A 220 11.38 -24.32 8.39
CA ARG A 220 12.53 -25.23 8.42
C ARG A 220 13.79 -24.60 7.83
N SER A 221 13.61 -23.63 6.93
CA SER A 221 14.71 -22.90 6.27
C SER A 221 14.94 -21.51 6.88
N TRP A 222 14.30 -21.20 8.01
CA TRP A 222 14.24 -19.84 8.56
C TRP A 222 15.62 -19.25 8.82
N GLY A 223 16.53 -20.01 9.43
CA GLY A 223 17.90 -19.54 9.72
C GLY A 223 18.67 -19.10 8.47
N ARG A 224 18.45 -19.76 7.32
CA ARG A 224 19.06 -19.35 6.04
C ARG A 224 18.42 -18.07 5.51
N VAL A 225 17.10 -18.00 5.57
CA VAL A 225 16.33 -16.82 5.15
C VAL A 225 16.76 -15.60 5.95
N GLU A 226 16.90 -15.74 7.27
CA GLU A 226 17.45 -14.71 8.15
C GLU A 226 18.88 -14.33 7.80
N ALA A 227 19.78 -15.30 7.59
CA ALA A 227 21.17 -15.02 7.25
C ALA A 227 21.32 -14.20 5.95
N VAL A 228 20.58 -14.57 4.90
CA VAL A 228 20.59 -13.83 3.63
C VAL A 228 19.98 -12.44 3.79
N MET A 229 18.88 -12.32 4.53
CA MET A 229 18.26 -11.02 4.74
C MET A 229 19.09 -10.10 5.65
N ALA A 230 19.74 -10.63 6.69
CA ALA A 230 20.58 -9.87 7.60
C ALA A 230 21.81 -9.29 6.89
N SER A 231 22.46 -10.08 6.04
CA SER A 231 23.64 -9.66 5.26
C SER A 231 23.34 -8.58 4.23
N ARG A 232 22.08 -8.47 3.75
CA ARG A 232 21.70 -7.57 2.65
C ARG A 232 20.78 -6.42 3.06
N SER A 233 20.19 -6.45 4.25
CA SER A 233 19.20 -5.47 4.73
C SER A 233 19.71 -4.55 5.85
N GLY A 234 21.03 -4.51 6.10
CA GLY A 234 21.63 -3.59 7.07
C GLY A 234 21.10 -3.77 8.50
N GLY A 235 20.81 -5.02 8.90
CA GLY A 235 20.35 -5.36 10.26
C GLY A 235 18.85 -5.22 10.54
N SER A 236 18.03 -4.77 9.58
CA SER A 236 16.57 -4.72 9.74
C SER A 236 15.89 -5.80 8.89
N LEU A 237 15.54 -6.92 9.52
CA LEU A 237 14.75 -8.00 8.92
C LEU A 237 13.30 -7.53 8.79
N LYS A 238 12.92 -7.02 7.61
CA LYS A 238 11.54 -6.64 7.31
C LYS A 238 10.86 -7.78 6.56
N VAL A 239 10.45 -8.78 7.31
CA VAL A 239 9.65 -9.88 6.79
C VAL A 239 8.18 -9.54 7.03
N GLN A 240 7.37 -9.64 5.98
CA GLN A 240 5.93 -9.49 6.08
C GLN A 240 5.26 -10.76 5.59
N VAL A 241 4.36 -11.32 6.40
CA VAL A 241 3.50 -12.43 5.95
C VAL A 241 2.52 -11.89 4.91
N VAL A 242 2.39 -12.60 3.80
CA VAL A 242 1.44 -12.29 2.74
C VAL A 242 0.50 -13.47 2.53
N ARG A 243 -0.78 -13.16 2.37
CA ARG A 243 -1.79 -14.06 1.84
C ARG A 243 -2.24 -13.49 0.51
N LEU A 244 -2.23 -14.32 -0.52
CA LEU A 244 -2.66 -13.88 -1.83
C LEU A 244 -3.60 -14.87 -2.48
N ARG A 245 -4.54 -14.33 -3.25
CA ARG A 245 -5.43 -15.07 -4.14
C ARG A 245 -5.13 -14.64 -5.57
N THR A 246 -4.75 -15.60 -6.40
CA THR A 246 -4.47 -15.38 -7.82
C THR A 246 -5.77 -15.36 -8.63
N GLU A 247 -5.70 -14.86 -9.87
CA GLU A 247 -6.84 -14.87 -10.80
C GLU A 247 -7.35 -16.28 -11.12
N ASP A 248 -6.47 -17.28 -11.09
CA ASP A 248 -6.77 -18.71 -11.23
C ASP A 248 -7.22 -19.38 -9.91
N ASP A 249 -7.67 -18.57 -8.94
CA ASP A 249 -8.18 -18.99 -7.63
C ASP A 249 -7.20 -19.79 -6.76
N GLN A 250 -5.90 -19.76 -7.07
CA GLN A 250 -4.89 -20.34 -6.20
C GLN A 250 -4.65 -19.43 -5.00
N ARG A 251 -4.72 -20.02 -3.81
CA ARG A 251 -4.43 -19.35 -2.53
C ARG A 251 -3.01 -19.70 -2.11
N ILE A 252 -2.19 -18.67 -1.91
CA ILE A 252 -0.80 -18.82 -1.49
C ILE A 252 -0.60 -18.02 -0.20
N VAL A 253 0.07 -18.62 0.76
CA VAL A 253 0.52 -17.96 1.99
C VAL A 253 2.02 -18.10 2.08
N GLY A 254 2.70 -16.99 2.35
CA GLY A 254 4.16 -16.98 2.40
C GLY A 254 4.71 -15.69 2.97
N LEU A 255 5.99 -15.46 2.73
CA LEU A 255 6.72 -14.28 3.18
C LEU A 255 7.10 -13.41 1.99
N VAL A 256 6.87 -12.11 2.10
CA VAL A 256 7.39 -11.15 1.13
C VAL A 256 8.90 -11.05 1.30
N ILE A 257 9.60 -11.37 0.22
CA ILE A 257 11.06 -11.29 0.14
C ILE A 257 11.43 -10.01 -0.61
N PRO A 258 12.34 -9.18 -0.06
CA PRO A 258 12.92 -8.06 -0.79
C PRO A 258 13.63 -8.54 -2.07
N GLU A 259 13.39 -7.86 -3.19
CA GLU A 259 13.95 -8.20 -4.50
C GLU A 259 15.48 -8.42 -4.47
N ASN A 260 16.19 -7.57 -3.74
CA ASN A 260 17.64 -7.66 -3.62
C ASN A 260 18.11 -8.95 -2.94
N CYS A 261 17.27 -9.64 -2.16
CA CYS A 261 17.59 -10.90 -1.48
C CYS A 261 17.28 -12.13 -2.34
N VAL A 262 16.44 -12.00 -3.37
CA VAL A 262 15.96 -13.13 -4.18
C VAL A 262 17.09 -13.94 -4.82
N PRO A 263 18.09 -13.34 -5.50
CA PRO A 263 19.14 -14.12 -6.15
C PRO A 263 19.97 -14.94 -5.16
N ALA A 264 20.27 -14.36 -3.99
CA ALA A 264 21.06 -15.02 -2.95
C ALA A 264 20.28 -16.17 -2.27
N LEU A 265 18.97 -16.00 -2.07
CA LEU A 265 18.12 -17.08 -1.55
C LEU A 265 18.01 -18.23 -2.55
N VAL A 266 17.77 -17.93 -3.83
CA VAL A 266 17.72 -18.95 -4.89
C VAL A 266 19.03 -19.73 -4.96
N ALA A 267 20.18 -19.04 -4.95
CA ALA A 267 21.49 -19.71 -4.93
C ALA A 267 21.68 -20.61 -3.70
N SER A 268 21.28 -20.15 -2.52
CA SER A 268 21.37 -20.92 -1.26
C SER A 268 20.51 -22.19 -1.30
N PHE A 269 19.28 -22.10 -1.81
CA PHE A 269 18.40 -23.26 -1.94
C PHE A 269 18.87 -24.24 -3.03
N LEU A 270 19.38 -23.74 -4.16
CA LEU A 270 19.93 -24.60 -5.22
C LEU A 270 21.16 -25.38 -4.75
N GLN A 271 22.07 -24.76 -4.00
CA GLN A 271 23.23 -25.44 -3.43
C GLN A 271 22.82 -26.61 -2.54
N GLU A 272 21.73 -26.47 -1.77
CA GLU A 272 21.24 -27.51 -0.87
C GLU A 272 20.54 -28.65 -1.60
N CYS A 273 19.80 -28.36 -2.67
CA CYS A 273 19.27 -29.41 -3.55
C CYS A 273 20.40 -30.20 -4.23
N GLN A 274 21.55 -29.58 -4.50
CA GLN A 274 22.70 -30.21 -5.18
C GLN A 274 23.68 -30.93 -4.25
N SER A 275 23.66 -30.63 -2.94
CA SER A 275 24.58 -31.23 -1.96
C SER A 275 24.03 -32.51 -1.33
N GLN A 276 23.00 -33.11 -1.93
CA GLN A 276 22.52 -34.45 -1.58
C GLN A 276 23.27 -35.52 -2.41
N PRO A 277 23.80 -36.58 -1.77
CA PRO A 277 24.33 -37.76 -2.46
C PRO A 277 23.24 -38.60 -3.12
#